data_AF-A0A6S4TCC9-F1
#
_entry.id   AF-A0A6S4TCC9-F1
#
_cell.length_a   1.000
_cell.length_b   1.000
_cell.length_c   1.000
_cell.angle_alpha   90.00
_cell.angle_beta   90.00
_cell.angle_gamma   90.00
#
_symmetry.space_group_name_H-M   'P 1'
#
loop_
_entity.id
_entity.type
_entity.pdbx_description
1 polymer ?
#
loop_
_entity_poly.entity_id
_entity_poly.type
_entity_poly.pdbx_seq_one_letter_code
_entity_poly.pdbx_strand_id
1 'polypeptide(L)'
;MTAREAGYVGASQMREMMKSAQQQCYGDALSQYDELFWASKGHFSIAESGFYNYPYLFGYLFSLGLYAQHARAGGEFVPAYRALLRDTGRMSAEALVEKHLGVDIREPGFWQESLRYVEEAVVRLERLV
;
A
#
# COMPACT_ATOMS: atom_id res chain seq x y z
N MET A 1 -10.99 -7.75 12.60
CA MET A 1 -11.47 -7.28 13.92
C MET A 1 -12.60 -8.16 14.46
N THR A 2 -13.50 -8.65 13.59
CA THR A 2 -14.61 -9.56 13.91
C THR A 2 -14.28 -10.77 14.80
N ALA A 3 -13.17 -11.46 14.57
CA ALA A 3 -12.81 -12.65 15.37
C ALA A 3 -12.52 -12.35 16.84
N ARG A 4 -11.94 -11.17 17.15
CA ARG A 4 -11.68 -10.73 18.53
C ARG A 4 -12.95 -10.24 19.24
N GLU A 5 -13.89 -9.68 18.50
CA GLU A 5 -15.21 -9.29 19.03
C GLU A 5 -16.01 -10.52 19.47
N ALA A 6 -15.79 -11.67 18.82
CA ALA A 6 -16.40 -12.95 19.17
C ALA A 6 -15.72 -13.69 20.35
N GLY A 7 -14.56 -13.22 20.83
CA GLY A 7 -13.86 -13.79 21.99
C GLY A 7 -12.36 -14.01 21.80
N TYR A 8 -11.78 -14.90 22.61
CA TYR A 8 -10.36 -15.24 22.58
C TYR A 8 -9.97 -15.92 21.27
N VAL A 9 -8.90 -15.43 20.65
CA VAL A 9 -8.35 -15.99 19.41
C VAL A 9 -7.08 -16.77 19.74
N GLY A 10 -7.17 -18.10 19.67
CA GLY A 10 -6.07 -19.01 19.98
C GLY A 10 -5.06 -19.18 18.84
N ALA A 11 -3.92 -19.81 19.13
CA ALA A 11 -2.83 -19.98 18.18
C ALA A 11 -3.24 -20.77 16.90
N SER A 12 -4.09 -21.78 17.02
CA SER A 12 -4.60 -22.55 15.86
C SER A 12 -5.40 -21.67 14.90
N GLN A 13 -6.27 -20.81 15.44
CA GLN A 13 -7.05 -19.87 14.66
C GLN A 13 -6.15 -18.80 14.00
N MET A 14 -5.16 -18.28 14.73
CA MET A 14 -4.19 -17.32 14.17
C MET A 14 -3.37 -17.92 13.01
N ARG A 15 -2.95 -19.19 13.13
CA ARG A 15 -2.26 -19.92 12.06
C ARG A 15 -3.11 -20.01 10.79
N GLU A 16 -4.37 -20.42 10.94
CA GLU A 16 -5.29 -20.54 9.81
C GLU A 16 -5.55 -19.18 9.15
N MET A 17 -5.77 -18.13 9.95
CA MET A 17 -5.92 -16.76 9.43
C MET A 17 -4.69 -16.29 8.66
N MET A 18 -3.48 -16.56 9.16
CA MET A 18 -2.24 -16.17 8.50
C MET A 18 -2.00 -16.95 7.21
N LYS A 19 -2.30 -18.26 7.20
CA LYS A 19 -2.24 -19.08 5.99
C LYS A 19 -3.24 -18.60 4.94
N SER A 20 -4.49 -18.40 5.32
CA SER A 20 -5.57 -17.93 4.44
C SER A 20 -5.22 -16.57 3.82
N ALA A 21 -4.68 -15.63 4.61
CA ALA A 21 -4.24 -14.33 4.10
C ALA A 21 -3.09 -14.47 3.08
N GLN A 22 -2.10 -15.33 3.33
CA GLN A 22 -1.02 -15.57 2.37
C GLN A 22 -1.51 -16.25 1.09
N GLN A 23 -2.42 -17.22 1.20
CA GLN A 23 -3.06 -17.88 0.06
C GLN A 23 -3.81 -16.87 -0.82
N GLN A 24 -4.57 -15.97 -0.21
CA GLN A 24 -5.29 -14.93 -0.94
C GLN A 24 -4.35 -13.97 -1.68
N CYS A 25 -3.22 -13.60 -1.06
CA CYS A 25 -2.28 -12.64 -1.65
C CYS A 25 -1.36 -13.25 -2.70
N TYR A 26 -0.84 -14.47 -2.46
CA TYR A 26 0.19 -15.08 -3.30
C TYR A 26 -0.34 -16.17 -4.23
N GLY A 27 -1.54 -16.69 -4.01
CA GLY A 27 -2.05 -17.85 -4.74
C GLY A 27 -1.04 -19.01 -4.68
N ASP A 28 -0.78 -19.63 -5.83
CA ASP A 28 0.10 -20.79 -5.96
C ASP A 28 1.58 -20.42 -6.19
N ALA A 29 1.96 -19.15 -6.03
CA ALA A 29 3.34 -18.70 -6.26
C ALA A 29 4.34 -19.20 -5.20
N LEU A 30 3.86 -19.69 -4.06
CA LEU A 30 4.69 -20.20 -2.95
C LEU A 30 4.58 -21.72 -2.82
N SER A 31 5.70 -22.39 -2.57
CA SER A 31 5.71 -23.84 -2.32
C SER A 31 5.12 -24.22 -0.95
N GLN A 32 5.10 -23.28 0.00
CA GLN A 32 4.52 -23.43 1.33
C GLN A 32 4.18 -22.04 1.92
N TYR A 33 3.23 -22.00 2.85
CA TYR A 33 2.84 -20.78 3.58
C TYR A 33 3.39 -20.79 5.01
N ASP A 34 3.85 -19.64 5.50
CA ASP A 34 4.36 -19.52 6.88
C ASP A 34 3.20 -19.21 7.84
N GLU A 35 2.63 -20.24 8.45
CA GLU A 35 1.52 -20.12 9.42
C GLU A 35 1.93 -19.37 10.71
N LEU A 36 3.23 -19.24 11.00
CA LEU A 36 3.76 -18.58 12.19
C LEU A 36 4.27 -17.17 11.89
N PHE A 37 4.11 -16.66 10.68
CA PHE A 37 4.54 -15.33 10.30
C PHE A 37 3.97 -14.23 11.22
N TRP A 38 2.74 -14.43 11.73
CA TRP A 38 2.11 -13.52 12.68
C TRP A 38 2.84 -13.44 14.03
N ALA A 39 3.55 -14.51 14.40
CA ALA A 39 4.28 -14.62 15.67
C ALA A 39 5.77 -14.26 15.51
N SER A 40 6.34 -14.39 14.31
CA SER A 40 7.76 -14.11 14.05
C SER A 40 8.03 -12.64 13.68
N LYS A 41 7.03 -11.89 13.21
CA LYS A 41 7.16 -10.47 12.87
C LYS A 41 6.66 -9.57 14.00
N GLY A 42 7.59 -8.84 14.61
CA GLY A 42 7.32 -7.97 15.76
C GLY A 42 6.22 -6.91 15.55
N HIS A 43 6.00 -6.43 14.32
CA HIS A 43 4.96 -5.43 14.04
C HIS A 43 3.53 -5.91 14.37
N PHE A 44 3.26 -7.22 14.36
CA PHE A 44 1.95 -7.75 14.75
C PHE A 44 1.68 -7.65 16.27
N SER A 45 2.72 -7.45 17.07
CA SER A 45 2.62 -7.33 18.53
C SER A 45 2.66 -5.87 19.02
N ILE A 46 2.79 -4.88 18.12
CA ILE A 46 2.74 -3.46 18.48
C ILE A 46 1.27 -3.05 18.64
N ALA A 47 0.74 -3.19 19.86
CA ALA A 47 -0.67 -2.94 20.15
C ALA A 47 -1.15 -1.53 19.79
N GLU A 48 -0.24 -0.55 19.88
CA GLU A 48 -0.52 0.88 19.61
C GLU A 48 -0.56 1.22 18.12
N SER A 49 -0.06 0.33 17.26
CA SER A 49 0.06 0.56 15.81
C SER A 49 -0.78 -0.45 15.03
N GLY A 50 -2.10 -0.34 15.16
CA GLY A 50 -3.01 -0.98 14.23
C GLY A 50 -2.66 -0.54 12.80
N PHE A 51 -2.46 -1.49 11.88
CA PHE A 51 -2.09 -1.24 10.48
C PHE A 51 -0.68 -0.67 10.24
N TYR A 52 0.31 -1.02 11.07
CA TYR A 52 1.71 -0.59 10.91
C TYR A 52 2.26 -0.65 9.46
N ASN A 53 1.90 -1.68 8.69
CA ASN A 53 2.39 -1.85 7.32
C ASN A 53 1.65 -0.95 6.30
N TYR A 54 0.47 -0.44 6.62
CA TYR A 54 -0.35 0.34 5.68
C TYR A 54 0.34 1.63 5.21
N PRO A 55 0.96 2.46 6.09
CA PRO A 55 1.70 3.65 5.65
C PRO A 55 2.81 3.36 4.64
N TYR A 56 3.45 2.17 4.70
CA TYR A 56 4.48 1.78 3.72
C TYR A 56 3.87 1.49 2.35
N LEU A 57 2.80 0.70 2.30
CA LEU A 57 2.08 0.42 1.06
C LEU A 57 1.51 1.71 0.46
N PHE A 58 0.82 2.50 1.29
CA PHE A 58 0.28 3.79 0.89
C PHE A 58 1.38 4.69 0.35
N GLY A 59 2.46 4.91 1.10
CA GLY A 59 3.56 5.80 0.71
C GLY A 59 4.24 5.36 -0.60
N TYR A 60 4.45 4.06 -0.79
CA TYR A 60 5.03 3.54 -2.02
C TYR A 60 4.14 3.83 -3.22
N LEU A 61 2.87 3.40 -3.19
CA LEU A 61 1.93 3.62 -4.30
C LEU A 61 1.63 5.10 -4.50
N PHE A 62 1.52 5.87 -3.42
CA PHE A 62 1.30 7.31 -3.47
C PHE A 62 2.46 8.01 -4.18
N SER A 63 3.72 7.66 -3.87
CA SER A 63 4.88 8.26 -4.53
C SER A 63 4.90 7.98 -6.04
N LEU A 64 4.57 6.76 -6.45
CA LEU A 64 4.43 6.39 -7.88
C LEU A 64 3.26 7.12 -8.54
N GLY A 65 2.14 7.32 -7.83
CA GLY A 65 0.97 8.03 -8.33
C GLY A 65 1.25 9.53 -8.52
N LEU A 66 1.98 10.15 -7.60
CA LEU A 66 2.49 11.52 -7.77
C LEU A 66 3.44 11.61 -8.97
N TYR A 67 4.34 10.64 -9.13
CA TYR A 67 5.23 10.56 -10.28
C TYR A 67 4.46 10.41 -11.60
N ALA A 68 3.37 9.64 -11.63
CA ALA A 68 2.50 9.50 -12.79
C ALA A 68 1.90 10.85 -13.23
N GLN A 69 1.60 11.75 -12.29
CA GLN A 69 1.06 13.08 -12.60
C GLN A 69 2.08 14.01 -13.26
N HIS A 70 3.38 13.75 -13.12
CA HIS A 70 4.43 14.56 -13.74
C HIS A 70 4.25 14.68 -15.27
N ALA A 71 3.91 13.57 -15.92
CA ALA A 71 3.69 13.56 -17.38
C ALA A 71 2.50 14.43 -17.82
N ARG A 72 1.49 14.61 -16.96
CA ARG A 72 0.28 15.42 -17.26
C ARG A 72 0.47 16.89 -16.96
N ALA A 73 1.03 17.19 -15.79
CA ALA A 73 1.21 18.56 -15.33
C ALA A 73 2.37 19.28 -16.02
N GLY A 74 3.32 18.54 -16.62
CA GLY A 74 4.45 19.10 -17.35
C GLY A 74 5.25 20.08 -16.47
N GLY A 75 5.51 21.29 -16.98
CA GLY A 75 6.28 22.31 -16.27
C GLY A 75 5.68 22.75 -14.93
N GLU A 76 4.37 22.62 -14.75
CA GLU A 76 3.67 23.02 -13.53
C GLU A 76 3.76 21.98 -12.41
N PHE A 77 4.26 20.77 -12.70
CA PHE A 77 4.38 19.71 -11.71
C PHE A 77 5.32 20.09 -10.56
N VAL A 78 6.49 20.65 -10.86
CA VAL A 78 7.50 20.93 -9.83
C VAL A 78 7.02 21.97 -8.82
N PRO A 79 6.43 23.12 -9.23
CA PRO A 79 5.77 24.04 -8.30
C PRO A 79 4.69 23.36 -7.46
N ALA A 80 3.79 22.59 -8.09
CA ALA A 80 2.68 21.90 -7.42
C ALA A 80 3.18 20.87 -6.39
N TYR A 81 4.14 20.03 -6.76
CA TYR A 81 4.75 19.03 -5.88
C TYR A 81 5.45 19.68 -4.68
N ARG A 82 6.11 20.82 -4.87
CA ARG A 82 6.74 21.56 -3.76
C ARG A 82 5.70 22.13 -2.81
N ALA A 83 4.56 22.59 -3.32
CA ALA A 83 3.44 23.05 -2.51
C ALA A 83 2.79 21.89 -1.73
N LEU A 84 2.62 20.74 -2.38
CA LEU A 84 2.18 19.49 -1.75
C LEU A 84 3.09 19.08 -0.59
N LEU A 85 4.41 19.06 -0.79
CA LEU A 85 5.36 18.73 0.28
C LEU A 85 5.28 19.71 1.46
N ARG A 86 5.08 21.00 1.19
CA ARG A 86 4.93 22.02 2.24
C ARG A 86 3.69 21.79 3.09
N ASP A 87 2.58 21.37 2.50
CA ASP A 87 1.30 21.17 3.20
C ASP A 87 1.12 19.75 3.78
N THR A 88 2.07 18.85 3.52
CA THR A 88 2.05 17.48 4.05
C THR A 88 2.00 17.49 5.59
N GLY A 89 1.14 16.65 6.17
CA GLY A 89 0.93 16.54 7.61
C GLY A 89 0.03 17.63 8.23
N ARG A 90 -0.45 18.59 7.43
CA ARG A 90 -1.41 19.63 7.87
C ARG A 90 -2.85 19.38 7.41
N MET A 91 -3.06 18.39 6.56
CA MET A 91 -4.36 18.03 5.99
C MET A 91 -4.37 16.54 5.63
N SER A 92 -5.55 16.00 5.31
CA SER A 92 -5.68 14.62 4.84
C SER A 92 -4.99 14.45 3.49
N ALA A 93 -4.62 13.21 3.14
CA ALA A 93 -3.93 12.94 1.88
C ALA A 93 -4.83 13.27 0.67
N GLU A 94 -6.14 13.04 0.79
CA GLU A 94 -7.14 13.35 -0.23
C GLU A 94 -7.18 14.86 -0.50
N ALA A 95 -7.39 15.66 0.55
CA ALA A 95 -7.43 17.11 0.42
C ALA A 95 -6.08 17.68 -0.08
N LEU A 96 -4.97 17.07 0.31
CA LEU A 96 -3.63 17.47 -0.11
C LEU A 96 -3.45 17.31 -1.62
N VAL A 97 -3.78 16.14 -2.18
CA VAL A 97 -3.63 15.88 -3.61
C VAL A 97 -4.66 16.65 -4.42
N GLU A 98 -5.91 16.72 -3.97
CA GLU A 98 -6.96 17.48 -4.65
C GLU A 98 -6.57 18.95 -4.77
N LYS A 99 -6.08 19.57 -3.68
CA LYS A 99 -5.65 20.97 -3.66
C LYS A 99 -4.50 21.28 -4.63
N HIS A 100 -3.47 20.43 -4.67
CA HIS A 100 -2.22 20.75 -5.37
C HIS A 100 -2.11 20.14 -6.75
N LEU A 101 -2.81 19.04 -7.01
CA LEU A 101 -2.73 18.29 -8.28
C LEU A 101 -4.09 18.13 -8.96
N GLY A 102 -5.19 18.51 -8.31
CA GLY A 102 -6.53 18.40 -8.89
C GLY A 102 -6.99 16.95 -9.10
N VAL A 103 -6.43 16.01 -8.34
CA VAL A 103 -6.73 14.58 -8.45
C VAL A 103 -7.36 14.07 -7.16
N ASP A 104 -8.40 13.25 -7.31
CA ASP A 104 -9.02 12.53 -6.20
C ASP A 104 -8.38 11.14 -6.03
N ILE A 105 -7.62 10.96 -4.95
CA ILE A 105 -6.99 9.67 -4.63
C ILE A 105 -7.96 8.63 -4.08
N ARG A 106 -9.24 8.96 -3.85
CA ARG A 106 -10.26 7.95 -3.52
C ARG A 106 -10.67 7.15 -4.76
N GLU A 107 -10.44 7.72 -5.94
CA GLU A 107 -10.74 7.06 -7.21
C GLU A 107 -9.71 5.97 -7.53
N PRO A 108 -10.14 4.76 -7.95
CA PRO A 108 -9.24 3.67 -8.31
C PRO A 108 -8.23 4.05 -9.39
N GLY A 109 -8.60 4.98 -10.27
CA GLY A 109 -7.78 5.45 -11.37
C GLY A 109 -6.38 5.88 -10.92
N PHE A 110 -6.27 6.68 -9.86
CA PHE A 110 -4.98 7.15 -9.33
C PHE A 110 -4.04 5.99 -8.97
N TRP A 111 -4.57 4.98 -8.26
CA TRP A 111 -3.79 3.82 -7.81
C TRP A 111 -3.42 2.87 -8.95
N GLN A 112 -4.29 2.72 -9.94
CA GLN A 112 -3.99 1.97 -11.16
C GLN A 112 -2.80 2.56 -11.90
N GLU A 113 -2.61 3.89 -11.86
CA GLU A 113 -1.46 4.55 -12.49
C GLU A 113 -0.16 4.22 -11.78
N SER A 114 -0.19 4.18 -10.45
CA SER A 114 0.93 3.71 -9.64
C SER A 114 1.32 2.28 -10.00
N LEU A 115 0.34 1.39 -10.13
CA LEU A 115 0.56 -0.02 -10.43
C LEU A 115 1.12 -0.25 -11.84
N ARG A 116 0.79 0.60 -12.83
CA ARG A 116 1.37 0.50 -14.18
C ARG A 116 2.90 0.58 -14.17
N TYR A 117 3.50 1.41 -13.31
CA TYR A 117 4.96 1.46 -13.18
C TYR A 117 5.56 0.15 -12.65
N VAL A 118 4.84 -0.53 -11.75
CA VAL A 118 5.26 -1.83 -11.23
C VAL A 118 5.15 -2.89 -12.32
N GLU A 119 4.04 -2.91 -13.05
CA GLU A 119 3.81 -3.81 -14.20
C GLU A 119 4.87 -3.63 -15.28
N GLU A 120 5.18 -2.39 -15.68
CA GLU A 120 6.24 -2.08 -16.65
C GLU A 120 7.62 -2.57 -16.18
N ALA A 121 7.91 -2.49 -14.88
CA ALA A 121 9.15 -3.02 -14.32
C ALA A 121 9.21 -4.55 -14.42
N VAL A 122 8.11 -5.24 -14.11
CA VAL A 122 7.99 -6.71 -14.25
C VAL A 122 8.14 -7.13 -15.70
N VAL A 123 7.38 -6.54 -16.63
CA VAL A 123 7.46 -6.86 -18.07
C VAL A 123 8.86 -6.62 -18.64
N ARG A 124 9.55 -5.57 -18.18
CA ARG A 124 10.94 -5.32 -18.58
C ARG A 124 11.88 -6.39 -18.06
N LEU A 125 11.71 -6.85 -16.82
CA LEU A 125 12.51 -7.93 -16.26
C LEU A 125 12.29 -9.24 -17.04
N GLU A 126 11.04 -9.57 -17.37
CA GLU A 126 10.68 -10.78 -18.14
C GLU A 126 11.31 -10.84 -19.53
N ARG A 127 11.65 -9.70 -20.14
CA ARG A 127 12.35 -9.65 -21.44
C ARG A 127 13.85 -9.89 -21.34
N LEU A 128 14.42 -9.86 -20.14
CA LEU A 128 15.84 -10.05 -19.89
C LEU A 128 16.19 -11.49 -19.48
N VAL A 129 15.18 -12.30 -19.19
CA VAL A 129 15.27 -13.73 -18.85
C VAL A 129 14.81 -14.59 -20.01
#